data_AF-A0AAW2CBU3-F1
#
_entry.id   AF-A0AAW2CBU3-F1
#
_cell.length_a   1.000
_cell.length_b   1.000
_cell.length_c   1.000
_cell.angle_alpha   90.00
_cell.angle_beta   90.00
_cell.angle_gamma   90.00
#
_symmetry.space_group_name_H-M   'P 1'
#
loop_
_entity.id
_entity.type
_entity.pdbx_description
1 polymer ?
#
loop_
_entity_poly.entity_id
_entity_poly.type
_entity_poly.pdbx_seq_one_letter_code
_entity_poly.pdbx_strand_id
1 'polypeptide(L)'
;MVSSYRRSVAVPAQLTMALTDSVPNSSPSSIQKVVEGAKFRLQNFKAWLAQHVHRNCNTAAHALARHARNVMDYIVWVEDTPPLILKHIRMDVISLGLSPS
;
A
#
# COMPACT_ATOMS: atom_id res chain seq x y z
N MET A 1 -13.89 -33.48 -10.56
CA MET A 1 -12.89 -32.67 -9.84
C MET A 1 -12.74 -31.36 -10.60
N VAL A 2 -13.48 -30.32 -10.20
CA VAL A 2 -13.53 -29.06 -10.96
C VAL A 2 -12.27 -28.26 -10.64
N SER A 3 -11.37 -28.15 -11.62
CA SER A 3 -10.17 -27.32 -11.54
C SER A 3 -10.58 -25.85 -11.50
N SER A 4 -10.45 -25.23 -10.32
CA SER A 4 -10.77 -23.81 -10.13
C SER A 4 -9.51 -22.99 -10.44
N TYR A 5 -9.49 -22.41 -11.64
CA TYR A 5 -8.52 -21.40 -12.06
C TYR A 5 -8.71 -20.13 -11.21
N ARG A 6 -7.93 -19.97 -10.14
CA ARG A 6 -7.79 -18.67 -9.47
C ARG A 6 -6.48 -18.03 -9.93
N ARG A 7 -6.60 -17.08 -10.88
CA ARG A 7 -5.57 -16.08 -11.20
C ARG A 7 -5.20 -15.28 -9.95
N SER A 8 -4.23 -15.77 -9.20
CA SER A 8 -3.14 -14.95 -8.68
C SER A 8 -2.01 -15.20 -9.68
N VAL A 9 -1.35 -14.21 -10.28
CA VAL A 9 -0.17 -13.54 -9.72
C VAL A 9 0.29 -12.60 -10.85
N ALA A 10 0.47 -11.30 -10.61
CA ALA A 10 1.42 -10.43 -11.35
C ALA A 10 1.39 -8.96 -10.90
N VAL A 11 0.23 -8.41 -10.56
CA VAL A 11 0.06 -6.95 -10.43
C VAL A 11 0.88 -6.30 -9.30
N PRO A 12 1.01 -6.89 -8.09
CA PRO A 12 1.72 -6.22 -6.98
C PRO A 12 3.25 -6.25 -7.07
N ALA A 13 3.84 -7.28 -7.68
CA ALA A 13 5.29 -7.41 -7.77
C ALA A 13 5.92 -6.35 -8.69
N GLN A 14 5.17 -5.94 -9.73
CA GLN A 14 5.67 -4.98 -10.72
C GLN A 14 5.92 -3.59 -10.14
N LEU A 15 5.11 -3.13 -9.18
CA LEU A 15 5.33 -1.82 -8.56
C LEU A 15 6.61 -1.80 -7.73
N THR A 16 6.81 -2.82 -6.89
CA THR A 16 8.04 -2.95 -6.08
C THR A 16 9.26 -3.00 -6.99
N MET A 17 9.22 -3.79 -8.06
CA MET A 17 10.29 -3.89 -9.06
C MET A 17 10.53 -2.58 -9.82
N ALA A 18 9.47 -1.85 -10.18
CA ALA A 18 9.56 -0.58 -10.88
C ALA A 18 10.18 0.52 -10.02
N LEU A 19 9.92 0.50 -8.70
CA LEU A 19 10.53 1.41 -7.75
C LEU A 19 12.02 1.13 -7.56
N THR A 20 12.43 -0.14 -7.55
CA THR A 20 13.83 -0.57 -7.32
C THR A 20 14.68 -0.65 -8.59
N ASP A 21 14.22 -0.10 -9.72
CA ASP A 21 14.89 -0.11 -11.03
C ASP A 21 15.30 -1.52 -11.53
N SER A 22 14.71 -2.58 -10.98
CA SER A 22 15.10 -3.96 -11.29
C SER A 22 14.55 -4.45 -12.63
N VAL A 23 13.66 -3.70 -13.28
CA VAL A 23 13.15 -3.98 -14.63
C VAL A 23 13.05 -2.68 -15.42
N PRO A 24 13.88 -2.47 -16.46
CA PRO A 24 13.74 -1.33 -17.36
C PRO A 24 12.47 -1.48 -18.20
N ASN A 25 11.58 -0.48 -18.16
CA ASN A 25 10.58 -0.18 -19.20
C ASN A 25 9.39 -1.16 -19.40
N SER A 26 8.93 -1.90 -18.39
CA SER A 26 7.77 -2.80 -18.51
C SER A 26 6.45 -2.27 -17.94
N SER A 27 6.44 -1.08 -17.32
CA SER A 27 5.23 -0.51 -16.73
C SER A 27 4.37 0.18 -17.80
N PRO A 28 3.04 -0.03 -17.83
CA PRO A 28 2.15 0.76 -18.67
C PRO A 28 2.35 2.27 -18.45
N SER A 29 2.25 3.08 -19.51
CA SER A 29 2.46 4.54 -19.44
C SER A 29 1.57 5.23 -18.40
N SER A 30 0.41 4.66 -18.08
CA SER A 30 -0.54 5.16 -17.07
C SER A 30 0.01 5.14 -15.63
N ILE A 31 0.97 4.27 -15.32
CA ILE A 31 1.60 4.13 -14.00
C ILE A 31 3.00 4.76 -13.95
N GLN A 32 3.66 4.93 -15.10
CA GLN A 32 5.02 5.46 -15.17
C GLN A 32 5.18 6.80 -14.44
N LYS A 33 4.28 7.77 -14.66
CA LYS A 33 4.33 9.08 -13.98
C LYS A 33 4.20 8.98 -12.45
N VAL A 34 3.41 8.01 -11.97
CA VAL A 34 3.25 7.76 -10.53
C VAL A 34 4.55 7.19 -9.94
N VAL A 35 5.22 6.27 -10.67
CA VAL A 35 6.50 5.70 -10.27
C VAL A 35 7.61 6.75 -10.25
N GLU A 36 7.69 7.58 -11.30
CA GLU A 36 8.65 8.69 -11.37
C GLU A 36 8.45 9.68 -10.23
N GLY A 37 7.20 10.07 -9.96
CA GLY A 37 6.86 10.94 -8.82
C GLY A 37 7.25 10.32 -7.48
N ALA A 38 6.99 9.02 -7.28
CA ALA A 38 7.41 8.32 -6.08
C ALA A 38 8.94 8.30 -5.92
N LYS A 39 9.68 7.97 -6.98
CA LYS A 39 11.16 7.99 -6.98
C LYS A 39 11.72 9.37 -6.64
N PHE A 40 11.16 10.42 -7.24
CA PHE A 40 11.56 11.80 -6.95
C PHE A 40 11.36 12.14 -5.45
N ARG A 41 10.28 11.68 -4.83
CA ARG A 41 10.07 11.87 -3.38
C ARG A 41 11.03 11.03 -2.55
N LEU A 42 11.31 9.80 -2.95
CA LEU A 42 12.21 8.88 -2.25
C LEU A 42 13.67 9.36 -2.20
N GLN A 43 14.10 10.21 -3.14
CA GLN A 43 15.42 10.85 -3.13
C GLN A 43 15.67 11.73 -1.88
N ASN A 44 14.62 12.14 -1.17
CA ASN A 44 14.76 12.92 0.06
C ASN A 44 15.13 12.06 1.28
N PHE A 45 15.13 10.73 1.16
CA PHE A 45 15.51 9.81 2.23
C PHE A 45 16.93 9.30 2.00
N LYS A 46 17.73 9.20 3.07
CA LYS A 46 19.09 8.64 3.01
C LYS A 46 19.10 7.18 2.53
N ALA A 47 18.07 6.41 2.91
CA ALA A 47 17.86 5.04 2.48
C ALA A 47 16.37 4.69 2.55
N TRP A 48 15.92 3.79 1.69
CA TRP A 48 14.55 3.28 1.68
C TRP A 48 14.52 1.84 1.16
N LEU A 49 13.45 1.11 1.51
CA LEU A 49 13.18 -0.24 1.03
C LEU A 49 11.70 -0.33 0.64
N ALA A 50 11.39 -1.05 -0.43
CA ALA A 50 10.03 -1.46 -0.76
C ALA A 50 9.91 -2.98 -0.61
N GLN A 51 8.89 -3.44 0.12
CA GLN A 51 8.60 -4.86 0.29
C GLN A 51 7.15 -5.14 -0.11
N HIS A 52 6.96 -6.24 -0.83
CA HIS A 52 5.63 -6.77 -1.08
C HIS A 52 5.17 -7.59 0.13
N VAL A 53 4.03 -7.21 0.71
CA VAL A 53 3.40 -7.93 1.84
C VAL A 53 2.05 -8.51 1.43
N HIS A 54 1.61 -9.57 2.10
CA HIS A 54 0.28 -10.11 1.87
C HIS A 54 -0.79 -9.07 2.22
N ARG A 55 -1.94 -9.09 1.52
CA ARG A 55 -3.05 -8.13 1.74
C ARG A 55 -3.51 -8.08 3.20
N ASN A 56 -3.48 -9.22 3.90
CA ASN A 56 -3.86 -9.30 5.31
C ASN A 56 -2.88 -8.58 6.25
N CYS A 57 -1.65 -8.32 5.79
CA CYS A 57 -0.63 -7.56 6.51
C CYS A 57 -0.65 -6.07 6.15
N ASN A 58 -1.53 -5.63 5.24
CA ASN A 58 -1.71 -4.23 4.85
C ASN A 58 -3.21 -3.84 4.88
N THR A 59 -3.91 -4.34 5.89
CA THR A 59 -5.36 -4.24 6.03
C THR A 59 -5.84 -2.81 6.24
N ALA A 60 -5.09 -1.99 6.99
CA ALA A 60 -5.41 -0.57 7.20
C ALA A 60 -5.39 0.22 5.87
N ALA A 61 -4.29 0.17 5.11
CA ALA A 61 -4.20 0.85 3.82
C ALA A 61 -5.23 0.31 2.81
N HIS A 62 -5.46 -1.01 2.83
CA HIS A 62 -6.48 -1.62 1.99
C HIS A 62 -7.89 -1.12 2.32
N ALA A 63 -8.23 -1.02 3.61
CA ALA A 63 -9.53 -0.51 4.06
C ALA A 63 -9.73 0.96 3.67
N LEU A 64 -8.70 1.79 3.80
CA LEU A 64 -8.73 3.19 3.35
C LEU A 64 -8.98 3.30 1.84
N ALA A 65 -8.21 2.57 1.02
CA ALA A 65 -8.38 2.60 -0.43
C ALA A 65 -9.78 2.09 -0.86
N ARG A 66 -10.29 1.06 -0.18
CA ARG A 66 -11.64 0.53 -0.44
C ARG A 66 -12.73 1.52 -0.05
N HIS A 67 -12.56 2.24 1.06
CA HIS A 67 -13.51 3.27 1.48
C HIS A 67 -13.51 4.42 0.48
N ALA A 68 -12.33 4.99 0.17
CA ALA A 68 -12.16 6.12 -0.74
C ALA A 68 -12.80 5.90 -2.12
N ARG A 69 -12.80 4.67 -2.63
CA ARG A 69 -13.47 4.32 -3.90
C ARG A 69 -14.98 4.66 -3.91
N ASN A 70 -15.64 4.63 -2.75
CA ASN A 70 -17.08 4.84 -2.63
C ASN A 70 -17.44 6.22 -2.07
N VAL A 71 -16.46 7.04 -1.71
CA VAL A 71 -16.70 8.40 -1.24
C VAL A 71 -16.73 9.33 -2.45
N MET A 72 -17.84 10.04 -2.62
CA MET A 72 -17.98 11.05 -3.68
C MET A 72 -17.43 12.42 -3.27
N ASP A 73 -17.37 12.66 -1.96
CA ASP A 73 -16.87 13.88 -1.35
C ASP A 73 -15.40 13.77 -0.93
N TYR A 74 -14.77 14.91 -0.64
CA TYR A 74 -13.42 14.95 -0.07
C TYR A 74 -13.49 14.88 1.45
N ILE A 75 -12.93 13.82 2.05
CA ILE A 75 -12.89 13.60 3.50
C ILE A 75 -11.46 13.68 4.00
N VAL A 76 -11.22 14.52 5.01
CA VAL A 76 -9.92 14.67 5.67
C VAL A 76 -10.07 14.34 7.14
N TRP A 77 -9.19 13.47 7.64
CA TRP A 77 -9.03 13.19 9.06
C TRP A 77 -7.78 13.92 9.56
N VAL A 78 -7.95 14.88 10.47
CA VAL A 78 -6.85 15.74 10.96
C VAL A 78 -6.31 15.25 12.30
N GLU A 79 -7.20 15.06 13.29
CA GLU A 79 -6.80 14.69 14.66
C GLU A 79 -7.16 13.24 15.00
N ASP A 80 -8.32 12.76 14.57
CA ASP A 80 -8.80 11.42 14.92
C ASP A 80 -8.42 10.34 13.90
N THR A 81 -8.12 9.15 14.41
CA THR A 81 -7.97 7.96 13.56
C THR A 81 -9.33 7.56 12.99
N PRO A 82 -9.47 7.41 11.66
CA PRO A 82 -10.75 7.03 11.07
C PRO A 82 -11.27 5.71 11.67
N PRO A 83 -12.55 5.63 12.06
CA PRO A 83 -13.11 4.44 12.72
C PRO A 83 -12.85 3.14 11.94
N LEU A 84 -12.79 3.23 10.61
CA LEU A 84 -12.58 2.09 9.71
C LEU A 84 -11.21 1.40 9.87
N ILE A 85 -10.18 2.10 10.35
CA ILE A 85 -8.85 1.53 10.57
C ILE A 85 -8.45 1.43 12.04
N LEU A 86 -9.23 2.01 12.96
CA LEU A 86 -8.88 2.10 14.39
C LEU A 86 -8.46 0.74 15.00
N LYS A 87 -9.18 -0.34 14.67
CA LYS A 87 -8.83 -1.69 15.14
C LYS A 87 -7.48 -2.16 14.61
N HIS A 88 -7.19 -1.91 13.34
CA HIS A 88 -5.93 -2.31 12.70
C HIS A 88 -4.76 -1.54 13.32
N ILE A 89 -4.91 -0.22 13.48
CA ILE A 89 -3.88 0.62 14.12
C ILE A 89 -3.61 0.17 15.56
N ARG A 90 -4.64 -0.16 16.35
CA ARG A 90 -4.45 -0.69 17.71
C ARG A 90 -3.63 -1.98 17.72
N MET A 91 -3.89 -2.91 16.79
CA MET A 91 -3.12 -4.15 16.70
C MET A 91 -1.66 -3.88 16.33
N ASP A 92 -1.42 -2.93 15.43
CA ASP A 92 -0.05 -2.54 15.04
C ASP A 92 0.70 -1.93 16.22
N VAL A 93 0.08 -1.02 16.98
CA VAL A 93 0.66 -0.41 18.20
C VAL A 93 1.03 -1.48 19.23
N ILE A 94 0.14 -2.46 19.46
CA ILE A 94 0.41 -3.59 20.37
C ILE A 94 1.57 -4.43 19.84
N SER A 95 1.58 -4.76 18.54
CA SER A 95 2.64 -5.55 17.92
C SER A 95 4.00 -4.87 17.96
N LEU A 96 4.03 -3.53 17.97
CA LEU A 96 5.25 -2.73 18.06
C LEU A 96 5.69 -2.52 19.52
N GLY A 97 4.93 -3.00 20.51
CA GLY A 97 5.23 -2.79 21.93
C GLY A 97 5.06 -1.34 22.37
N LEU A 98 4.28 -0.54 21.64
CA LEU A 98 4.05 0.88 21.92
C LEU A 98 2.81 1.13 22.79
N SER A 99 2.20 0.08 23.34
CA SER A 99 1.05 0.24 24.25
C SER A 99 1.48 0.90 25.56
N PRO A 100 0.76 1.91 26.07
CA PRO A 100 1.02 2.47 27.39
C PRO A 100 0.88 1.38 28.46
N SER A 101 1.79 1.40 29.45
CA SER A 101 1.86 0.48 30.59
C SER A 101 0.77 0.75 31.62
#